data_AF-A0A817IEQ3-F1
#
_entry.id   AF-A0A817IEQ3-F1
#
_cell.length_a   1.000
_cell.length_b   1.000
_cell.length_c   1.000
_cell.angle_alpha   90.00
_cell.angle_beta   90.00
_cell.angle_gamma   90.00
#
_symmetry.space_group_name_H-M   'P 1'
#
loop_
_entity.id
_entity.type
_entity.pdbx_description
1 polymer ?
#
loop_
_entity_poly.entity_id
_entity_poly.type
_entity_poly.pdbx_seq_one_letter_code
_entity_poly.pdbx_strand_id
1 'polypeptide(L)'
;MSIYTTITASLPFIEVDLNLTPQQMSMFINGLKYIIPCQSRLSRKSIEQLVTEQYQSISTIRQLWGEYLDLGLMESEWAPRVSKSFAKKHHTCRTYGFPKHIIEQRLQTIRRQFQRTINELQQNITQLEHNAQEWQPYIDPAILSNAINACVQNAQQRLRQEFDYKKENVQLAIQVWQTTGNMLKATAQEDVLCKRIFLRRLPSAYEKIINQPMDFIEPMLTNQVLDKDRRASLVSNYSKIITQYKFDLMALNLDTIQNIKRGYQQLLTDLQNKLSTCCNEIYSKQLKIDDKQWKNVTNYMLNIN
;
A
#
# COMPACT_ATOMS: atom_id res chain seq x y z
N MET A 1 -8.34 -18.12 16.65
CA MET A 1 -9.23 -19.00 15.86
C MET A 1 -9.35 -18.43 14.47
N SER A 2 -9.00 -19.20 13.44
CA SER A 2 -9.15 -18.80 12.05
C SER A 2 -10.65 -18.74 11.71
N ILE A 3 -11.12 -17.62 11.18
CA ILE A 3 -12.53 -17.44 10.74
C ILE A 3 -12.81 -18.19 9.42
N TYR A 4 -11.74 -18.66 8.77
CA TYR A 4 -11.81 -19.35 7.47
C TYR A 4 -11.37 -20.79 7.64
N THR A 5 -12.25 -21.72 7.29
CA THR A 5 -12.00 -23.16 7.30
C THR A 5 -11.57 -23.68 5.93
N THR A 6 -12.14 -23.17 4.84
CA THR A 6 -11.77 -23.59 3.48
C THR A 6 -12.15 -22.50 2.46
N ILE A 7 -11.24 -22.16 1.55
CA ILE A 7 -11.54 -21.31 0.38
C ILE A 7 -11.53 -22.25 -0.83
N THR A 8 -12.71 -22.55 -1.34
CA THR A 8 -12.87 -23.41 -2.52
C THR A 8 -13.11 -22.52 -3.73
N ALA A 9 -12.19 -22.55 -4.69
CA ALA A 9 -12.33 -21.78 -5.92
C ALA A 9 -12.97 -22.65 -7.00
N SER A 10 -14.26 -22.46 -7.26
CA SER A 10 -14.97 -23.00 -8.42
C SER A 10 -15.50 -21.83 -9.25
N LEU A 11 -14.97 -21.63 -10.47
CA LEU A 11 -15.48 -20.59 -11.37
C LEU A 11 -16.98 -20.85 -11.65
N PRO A 12 -17.89 -19.83 -11.57
CA PRO A 12 -17.65 -18.40 -11.40
C PRO A 12 -17.92 -17.84 -9.98
N PHE A 13 -18.02 -18.68 -8.94
CA PHE A 13 -18.36 -18.24 -7.58
C PHE A 13 -17.24 -18.57 -6.58
N ILE A 14 -16.83 -17.58 -5.79
CA ILE A 14 -16.02 -17.86 -4.60
C ILE A 14 -17.02 -18.12 -3.48
N GLU A 15 -17.23 -19.39 -3.14
CA GLU A 15 -17.95 -19.77 -1.93
C GLU A 15 -17.01 -19.60 -0.74
N VAL A 16 -17.22 -18.52 0.02
CA VAL A 16 -16.54 -18.31 1.30
C VAL A 16 -17.45 -18.89 2.37
N ASP A 17 -17.09 -20.09 2.85
CA ASP A 17 -17.80 -20.73 3.95
C ASP A 17 -17.40 -20.04 5.26
N LEU A 18 -18.19 -19.03 5.64
CA LEU A 18 -17.97 -18.26 6.85
C LEU A 18 -18.70 -18.97 7.99
N ASN A 19 -17.94 -19.51 8.94
CA ASN A 19 -18.46 -20.13 10.16
C ASN A 19 -18.94 -19.05 11.15
N LEU A 20 -19.90 -18.23 10.72
CA LEU A 20 -20.47 -17.16 11.53
C LEU A 20 -21.45 -17.77 12.52
N THR A 21 -21.31 -17.39 13.79
CA THR A 21 -22.33 -17.73 14.77
C THR A 21 -23.66 -17.05 14.40
N PRO A 22 -24.82 -17.59 14.84
CA PRO A 22 -26.12 -16.93 14.61
C PRO A 22 -26.15 -15.47 15.08
N GLN A 23 -25.37 -15.12 16.11
CA GLN A 23 -25.18 -13.73 16.57
C GLN A 23 -24.37 -12.87 15.59
N GLN A 24 -23.30 -13.40 15.00
CA GLN A 24 -22.52 -12.69 13.97
C GLN A 24 -23.31 -12.53 12.67
N MET A 25 -24.09 -13.54 12.30
CA MET A 25 -25.00 -13.47 11.16
C MET A 25 -26.10 -12.42 11.40
N SER A 26 -26.67 -12.39 12.62
CA SER A 26 -27.60 -11.34 13.05
C SER A 26 -26.96 -9.95 13.04
N MET A 27 -25.71 -9.80 13.47
CA MET A 27 -24.98 -8.53 13.38
C MET A 27 -24.67 -8.11 11.95
N PHE A 28 -24.44 -9.04 11.02
CA PHE A 28 -24.23 -8.70 9.61
C PHE A 28 -25.53 -8.24 8.95
N ILE A 29 -26.63 -8.95 9.23
CA ILE A 29 -27.97 -8.65 8.70
C ILE A 29 -28.55 -7.38 9.34
N ASN A 30 -28.35 -7.16 10.64
CA ASN A 30 -28.91 -6.03 11.39
C ASN A 30 -27.92 -4.88 11.59
N GLY A 31 -26.62 -5.07 11.40
CA GLY A 31 -25.59 -4.03 11.57
C GLY A 31 -25.55 -3.02 10.42
N LEU A 32 -26.09 -3.40 9.25
CA LEU A 32 -26.37 -2.45 8.15
C LEU A 32 -27.44 -1.40 8.54
N LYS A 33 -28.16 -1.61 9.64
CA LYS A 33 -29.12 -0.65 10.21
C LYS A 33 -28.45 0.52 10.95
N TYR A 34 -27.13 0.47 11.18
CA TYR A 34 -26.33 1.48 11.89
C TYR A 34 -25.36 2.26 11.00
N ILE A 35 -25.63 2.38 9.70
CA ILE A 35 -24.93 3.39 8.88
C ILE A 35 -25.60 4.73 9.15
N ILE A 36 -25.15 5.42 10.19
CA ILE A 36 -25.52 6.82 10.45
C ILE A 36 -25.12 7.63 9.21
N PRO A 37 -26.03 8.41 8.59
CA PRO A 37 -25.65 9.25 7.47
C PRO A 37 -24.63 10.28 7.97
N CYS A 38 -23.47 10.32 7.31
CA CYS A 38 -22.41 11.28 7.53
C CYS A 38 -22.85 12.70 7.15
N GLN A 39 -23.69 13.34 7.97
CA GLN A 39 -24.10 14.75 7.84
C GLN A 39 -23.25 15.69 8.71
N SER A 40 -21.96 15.39 8.93
CA SER A 40 -21.04 16.18 9.77
C SER A 40 -20.38 17.36 9.02
N ARG A 41 -21.18 18.21 8.37
CA ARG A 41 -20.68 19.49 7.81
C ARG A 41 -21.35 20.76 8.34
N LEU A 42 -22.05 20.71 9.47
CA LEU A 42 -22.51 21.91 10.19
C LEU A 42 -22.13 21.87 11.69
N SER A 43 -20.83 21.75 11.98
CA SER A 43 -20.15 22.19 13.22
C SER A 43 -18.77 21.54 13.26
N ARG A 44 -17.69 22.33 13.43
CA ARG A 44 -16.32 21.79 13.57
C ARG A 44 -16.07 21.07 14.90
N LYS A 45 -17.03 21.12 15.83
CA LYS A 45 -16.95 20.44 17.13
C LYS A 45 -18.02 19.37 17.20
N SER A 46 -17.64 18.16 17.60
CA SER A 46 -18.62 17.11 17.89
C SER A 46 -19.53 17.55 19.05
N ILE A 47 -20.74 17.01 19.13
CA ILE A 47 -21.65 17.28 20.24
C ILE A 47 -20.96 16.93 21.58
N GLU A 48 -20.24 15.81 21.62
CA GLU A 48 -19.43 15.40 22.77
C GLU A 48 -18.39 16.45 23.15
N GLN A 49 -17.73 17.08 22.16
CA GLN A 49 -16.74 18.11 22.39
C GLN A 49 -17.36 19.40 22.95
N LEU A 50 -18.52 19.83 22.42
CA LEU A 50 -19.25 20.98 22.95
C LEU A 50 -19.74 20.76 24.39
N VAL A 51 -20.28 19.58 24.68
CA VAL A 51 -20.72 19.18 26.03
C VAL A 51 -19.54 19.15 26.99
N THR A 52 -18.41 18.59 26.55
CA THR A 52 -17.19 18.50 27.36
C THR A 52 -16.64 19.89 27.70
N GLU A 53 -16.58 20.80 26.73
CA GLU A 53 -16.10 22.17 26.95
C GLU A 53 -17.00 22.96 27.92
N GLN A 54 -18.32 22.85 27.78
CA GLN A 54 -19.26 23.50 28.69
C GLN A 54 -19.19 22.91 30.10
N TYR A 55 -19.08 21.58 30.22
CA TYR A 55 -18.92 20.91 31.50
C TYR A 55 -17.64 21.35 32.21
N GLN A 56 -16.51 21.38 31.49
CA GLN A 56 -15.23 21.84 32.02
C GLN A 56 -15.32 23.30 32.51
N SER A 57 -15.89 24.20 31.70
CA SER A 57 -16.06 25.60 32.08
C SER A 57 -16.84 25.78 33.38
N ILE A 58 -17.99 25.09 33.51
CA ILE A 58 -18.84 25.20 34.70
C ILE A 58 -18.19 24.50 35.90
N SER A 59 -17.50 23.37 35.69
CA SER A 59 -16.78 22.63 36.73
C SER A 59 -15.66 23.47 37.33
N THR A 60 -14.85 24.15 36.50
CA THR A 60 -13.79 25.04 36.97
C THR A 60 -14.33 26.20 37.79
N ILE A 61 -15.44 26.81 37.36
CA ILE A 61 -16.09 27.89 38.12
C ILE A 61 -16.59 27.36 39.47
N ARG A 62 -17.24 26.19 39.50
CA ARG A 62 -17.72 25.58 40.74
C ARG A 62 -16.57 25.27 41.70
N GLN A 63 -15.47 24.70 41.20
CA GLN A 63 -14.31 24.36 42.01
C GLN A 63 -13.70 25.62 42.65
N LEU A 64 -13.51 26.67 41.86
CA LEU A 64 -12.95 27.93 42.33
C LEU A 64 -13.81 28.57 43.45
N TRP A 65 -15.14 28.58 43.31
CA TRP A 65 -16.02 29.07 44.37
C TRP A 65 -16.12 28.14 45.59
N GLY A 66 -15.94 26.84 45.40
CA GLY A 66 -15.82 25.86 46.48
C GLY A 66 -14.57 26.09 47.32
N GLU A 67 -13.42 26.26 46.66
CA GLU A 67 -12.15 26.58 47.32
C GLU A 67 -12.24 27.89 48.13
N TYR A 68 -12.93 28.92 47.61
CA TYR A 68 -13.19 30.15 48.37
C TYR A 68 -14.05 29.92 49.62
N LEU A 69 -15.06 29.06 49.54
CA LEU A 69 -15.91 28.72 50.67
C LEU A 69 -15.09 27.97 51.74
N ASP A 70 -14.30 26.97 51.32
CA ASP A 70 -13.49 26.15 52.22
C ASP A 70 -12.42 26.99 52.94
N LEU A 71 -11.78 27.93 52.23
CA LEU A 71 -10.83 28.87 52.82
C LEU A 71 -11.49 29.78 53.87
N GLY A 72 -12.69 30.30 53.59
CA GLY A 72 -13.44 31.12 54.55
C GLY A 72 -13.92 30.32 55.78
N LEU A 73 -14.20 29.03 55.62
CA LEU A 73 -14.58 28.14 56.72
C LEU A 73 -13.38 27.77 57.60
N MET A 74 -12.21 27.50 57.02
CA MET A 74 -11.00 27.13 57.76
C MET A 74 -10.48 28.25 58.66
N GLU A 75 -10.50 29.49 58.17
CA GLU A 75 -9.83 30.61 58.85
C GLU A 75 -10.83 31.51 59.61
N SER A 76 -12.14 31.27 59.51
CA SER A 76 -13.22 32.07 60.12
C SER A 76 -13.23 33.57 59.72
N GLU A 77 -12.40 33.98 58.76
CA GLU A 77 -12.29 35.35 58.26
C GLU A 77 -13.04 35.52 56.93
N TRP A 78 -14.26 36.08 57.00
CA TRP A 78 -15.05 36.46 55.81
C TRP A 78 -14.89 37.95 55.51
N ALA A 79 -13.65 38.41 55.35
CA ALA A 79 -13.35 39.82 55.12
C ALA A 79 -13.50 40.21 53.62
N PRO A 80 -14.02 41.41 53.30
CA PRO A 80 -14.11 41.91 51.92
C PRO A 80 -12.74 42.10 51.24
N ARG A 81 -11.66 42.12 52.03
CA ARG A 81 -10.28 42.19 51.55
C ARG A 81 -9.45 41.17 52.31
N VAL A 82 -8.82 40.28 51.56
CA VAL A 82 -7.79 39.39 52.08
C VAL A 82 -6.44 40.12 52.02
N SER A 83 -5.57 39.90 53.00
CA SER A 83 -4.24 40.50 53.01
C SER A 83 -3.41 40.00 51.81
N LYS A 84 -2.45 40.81 51.33
CA LYS A 84 -1.57 40.41 50.21
C LYS A 84 -0.76 39.15 50.54
N SER A 85 -0.34 38.99 51.80
CA SER A 85 0.35 37.79 52.29
C SER A 85 -0.54 36.56 52.23
N PHE A 86 -1.82 36.71 52.60
CA PHE A 86 -2.81 35.64 52.50
C PHE A 86 -3.08 35.23 51.06
N ALA A 87 -3.34 36.19 50.17
CA ALA A 87 -3.53 35.93 48.75
C ALA A 87 -2.32 35.20 48.13
N LYS A 88 -1.10 35.58 48.55
CA LYS A 88 0.15 34.93 48.13
C LYS A 88 0.31 33.51 48.69
N LYS A 89 -0.05 33.26 49.96
CA LYS A 89 0.03 31.94 50.62
C LYS A 89 -0.92 30.92 49.97
N HIS A 90 -2.09 31.37 49.55
CA HIS A 90 -3.13 30.50 48.98
C HIS A 90 -3.21 30.58 47.44
N HIS A 91 -2.20 31.20 46.80
CA HIS A 91 -2.13 31.37 45.33
C HIS A 91 -3.39 31.97 44.69
N THR A 92 -4.14 32.81 45.42
CA THR A 92 -5.35 33.45 44.90
C THR A 92 -4.99 34.82 44.30
N CYS A 93 -5.47 35.07 43.08
CA CYS A 93 -5.06 36.25 42.30
C CYS A 93 -5.75 37.57 42.73
N ARG A 94 -6.57 37.58 43.79
CA ARG A 94 -7.43 38.73 44.14
C ARG A 94 -7.28 39.12 45.61
N THR A 95 -7.01 40.41 45.84
CA THR A 95 -7.02 41.10 47.15
C THR A 95 -8.44 41.37 47.70
N TYR A 96 -9.48 40.89 47.02
CA TYR A 96 -10.88 41.07 47.40
C TYR A 96 -11.49 39.73 47.81
N GLY A 97 -11.92 39.61 49.06
CA GLY A 97 -12.76 38.51 49.53
C GLY A 97 -14.23 38.86 49.34
N PHE A 98 -15.10 37.85 49.20
CA PHE A 98 -16.54 38.07 49.15
C PHE A 98 -17.16 37.70 50.51
N PRO A 99 -18.14 38.46 51.02
CA PRO A 99 -18.89 38.03 52.19
C PRO A 99 -19.53 36.65 51.97
N LYS A 100 -19.61 35.84 53.03
CA LYS A 100 -20.16 34.46 52.99
C LYS A 100 -21.48 34.36 52.21
N HIS A 101 -22.43 35.26 52.51
CA HIS A 101 -23.75 35.26 51.86
C HIS A 101 -23.69 35.47 50.34
N ILE A 102 -22.69 36.22 49.83
CA ILE A 102 -22.49 36.41 48.38
C ILE A 102 -21.95 35.13 47.74
N ILE A 103 -21.01 34.46 48.40
CA ILE A 103 -20.45 33.18 47.93
C ILE A 103 -21.54 32.12 47.89
N GLU A 104 -22.33 32.00 48.97
CA GLU A 104 -23.45 31.06 49.06
C GLU A 104 -24.52 31.34 47.99
N GLN A 105 -24.87 32.61 47.78
CA GLN A 105 -25.81 33.01 46.73
C GLN A 105 -25.29 32.66 45.33
N ARG A 106 -23.99 32.84 45.07
CA ARG A 106 -23.35 32.46 43.80
C ARG A 106 -23.33 30.95 43.61
N LEU A 107 -22.96 30.17 44.62
CA LEU A 107 -23.00 28.71 44.58
C LEU A 107 -24.42 28.20 44.35
N GLN A 108 -25.43 28.79 44.98
CA GLN A 108 -26.83 28.42 44.75
C GLN A 108 -27.28 28.75 43.32
N THR A 109 -26.83 29.87 42.77
CA THR A 109 -27.12 30.25 41.37
C THR A 109 -26.49 29.26 40.40
N ILE A 110 -25.21 28.90 40.60
CA ILE A 110 -24.50 27.90 39.79
C ILE A 110 -25.22 26.55 39.87
N ARG A 111 -25.65 26.12 41.07
CA ARG A 111 -26.38 24.86 41.26
C ARG A 111 -27.70 24.83 40.49
N ARG A 112 -28.46 25.94 40.51
CA ARG A 112 -29.71 26.07 39.74
C ARG A 112 -29.45 26.03 38.24
N GLN A 113 -28.41 26.71 37.76
CA GLN A 113 -28.01 26.65 36.35
C GLN A 113 -27.64 25.24 35.92
N PHE A 114 -26.82 24.55 36.73
CA PHE A 114 -26.43 23.17 36.47
C PHE A 114 -27.63 22.24 36.35
N GLN A 115 -28.58 22.36 37.29
CA GLN A 115 -29.79 21.54 37.26
C GLN A 115 -30.67 21.84 36.04
N ARG A 116 -30.79 23.11 35.63
CA ARG A 116 -31.53 23.48 34.40
C ARG A 116 -30.89 22.85 33.17
N THR A 117 -29.57 22.98 33.01
CA THR A 117 -28.85 22.40 31.87
C THR A 117 -28.96 20.87 31.84
N ILE A 118 -28.88 20.19 32.99
CA ILE A 118 -29.11 18.74 33.07
C ILE A 118 -30.52 18.39 32.59
N ASN A 119 -31.54 19.08 33.09
CA ASN A 119 -32.92 18.80 32.73
C ASN A 119 -33.19 19.05 31.23
N GLU A 120 -32.65 20.13 30.67
CA GLU A 120 -32.72 20.44 29.23
C GLU A 120 -32.04 19.37 28.38
N LEU A 121 -30.85 18.91 28.79
CA LEU A 121 -30.14 17.82 28.10
C LEU A 121 -30.92 16.51 28.15
N GLN A 122 -31.48 16.15 29.31
CA GLN A 122 -32.31 14.97 29.46
C GLN A 122 -33.54 15.04 28.54
N GLN A 123 -34.22 16.19 28.49
CA GLN A 123 -35.37 16.37 27.60
C GLN A 123 -35.00 16.21 26.13
N ASN A 124 -33.87 16.80 25.70
CA ASN A 124 -33.39 16.67 24.33
C ASN A 124 -33.00 15.23 23.97
N ILE A 125 -32.39 14.49 24.91
CA ILE A 125 -32.06 13.07 24.73
C ILE A 125 -33.35 12.25 24.54
N THR A 126 -34.33 12.41 25.43
CA THR A 126 -35.62 11.70 25.32
C THR A 126 -36.32 12.02 23.99
N GLN A 127 -36.27 13.28 23.54
CA GLN A 127 -36.87 13.66 22.27
C GLN A 127 -36.13 13.07 21.06
N LEU A 128 -34.80 13.00 21.11
CA LEU A 128 -34.00 12.33 20.08
C LEU A 128 -34.27 10.82 20.04
N GLU A 129 -34.36 10.17 21.19
CA GLU A 129 -34.69 8.73 21.28
C GLU A 129 -36.07 8.44 20.71
N HIS A 130 -37.06 9.28 21.04
CA HIS A 130 -38.40 9.17 20.48
C HIS A 130 -38.40 9.36 18.96
N ASN A 131 -37.78 10.43 18.47
CA ASN A 131 -37.67 10.69 17.04
C ASN A 131 -36.95 9.54 16.32
N ALA A 132 -35.90 8.96 16.91
CA ALA A 132 -35.16 7.85 16.34
C ALA A 132 -36.00 6.55 16.27
N GLN A 133 -36.89 6.33 17.23
CA GLN A 133 -37.83 5.19 17.21
C GLN A 133 -38.91 5.37 16.12
N GLU A 134 -39.38 6.59 15.91
CA GLU A 134 -40.33 6.93 14.86
C GLU A 134 -39.69 7.01 13.47
N TRP A 135 -38.37 7.22 13.42
CA TRP A 135 -37.62 7.29 12.18
C TRP A 135 -37.42 5.90 11.59
N GLN A 136 -38.42 5.44 10.84
CA GLN A 136 -38.27 4.38 9.86
C GLN A 136 -38.34 5.01 8.46
N PRO A 137 -37.20 5.43 7.88
CA PRO A 137 -37.21 5.83 6.50
C PRO A 137 -37.72 4.65 5.67
N TYR A 138 -38.76 4.89 4.87
CA TYR A 138 -39.21 3.92 3.89
C TYR A 138 -38.09 3.75 2.87
N ILE A 139 -37.37 2.63 2.97
CA ILE A 139 -36.37 2.24 1.98
C ILE A 139 -37.09 1.36 0.96
N ASP A 140 -37.25 1.86 -0.26
CA ASP A 140 -37.76 1.05 -1.36
C ASP A 140 -36.82 -0.17 -1.55
N PRO A 141 -37.31 -1.40 -1.34
CA PRO A 141 -36.51 -2.61 -1.47
C PRO A 141 -35.89 -2.76 -2.87
N ALA A 142 -36.54 -2.24 -3.92
CA ALA A 142 -36.04 -2.30 -5.28
C ALA A 142 -34.83 -1.36 -5.45
N ILE A 143 -34.89 -0.15 -4.89
CA ILE A 143 -33.76 0.80 -4.92
C ILE A 143 -32.57 0.22 -4.16
N LEU A 144 -32.81 -0.36 -2.97
CA LEU A 144 -31.75 -1.01 -2.19
C LEU A 144 -31.13 -2.19 -2.93
N SER A 145 -31.94 -3.06 -3.52
CA SER A 145 -31.48 -4.21 -4.29
C SER A 145 -30.64 -3.77 -5.49
N ASN A 146 -31.07 -2.75 -6.23
CA ASN A 146 -30.32 -2.20 -7.36
C ASN A 146 -29.00 -1.56 -6.92
N ALA A 147 -28.99 -0.83 -5.81
CA ALA A 147 -27.76 -0.23 -5.27
C ALA A 147 -26.76 -1.31 -4.83
N ILE A 148 -27.22 -2.37 -4.16
CA ILE A 148 -26.38 -3.53 -3.79
C ILE A 148 -25.82 -4.20 -5.05
N ASN A 149 -26.67 -4.48 -6.05
CA ASN A 149 -26.23 -5.10 -7.30
C ASN A 149 -25.19 -4.24 -8.02
N ALA A 150 -25.38 -2.93 -8.11
CA ALA A 150 -24.41 -2.01 -8.71
C ALA A 150 -23.08 -2.02 -7.94
N CYS A 151 -23.13 -2.00 -6.60
CA CYS A 151 -21.93 -2.12 -5.76
C CYS A 151 -21.18 -3.44 -6.01
N VAL A 152 -21.90 -4.57 -6.06
CA VAL A 152 -21.32 -5.89 -6.32
C VAL A 152 -20.70 -5.95 -7.71
N GLN A 153 -21.40 -5.48 -8.75
CA GLN A 153 -20.88 -5.46 -10.12
C GLN A 153 -19.63 -4.60 -10.24
N ASN A 154 -19.63 -3.40 -9.64
CA ASN A 154 -18.46 -2.52 -9.63
C ASN A 154 -17.26 -3.16 -8.88
N ALA A 155 -17.52 -3.82 -7.75
CA ALA A 155 -16.48 -4.52 -7.00
C ALA A 155 -15.89 -5.69 -7.80
N GLN A 156 -16.74 -6.50 -8.45
CA GLN A 156 -16.32 -7.61 -9.31
C GLN A 156 -15.51 -7.13 -10.51
N GLN A 157 -15.95 -6.04 -11.17
CA GLN A 157 -15.23 -5.45 -12.29
C GLN A 157 -13.83 -4.99 -11.87
N ARG A 158 -13.72 -4.31 -10.71
CA ARG A 158 -12.43 -3.89 -10.14
C ARG A 158 -11.51 -5.08 -9.90
N LEU A 159 -12.03 -6.16 -9.28
CA LEU A 159 -11.24 -7.37 -9.02
C LEU A 159 -10.75 -8.05 -10.30
N ARG A 160 -11.58 -8.10 -11.35
CA ARG A 160 -11.17 -8.64 -12.67
C ARG A 160 -10.02 -7.83 -13.27
N GLN A 161 -10.13 -6.51 -13.25
CA GLN A 161 -9.08 -5.61 -13.74
C GLN A 161 -7.77 -5.78 -12.95
N GLU A 162 -7.85 -5.87 -11.62
CA GLU A 162 -6.68 -6.15 -10.79
C GLU A 162 -6.05 -7.52 -11.08
N PHE A 163 -6.87 -8.53 -11.35
CA PHE A 163 -6.39 -9.87 -11.68
C PHE A 163 -5.68 -9.92 -13.03
N ASP A 164 -6.31 -9.39 -14.09
CA ASP A 164 -5.72 -9.35 -15.43
C ASP A 164 -4.39 -8.61 -15.44
N TYR A 165 -4.33 -7.51 -14.70
CA TYR A 165 -3.11 -6.73 -14.50
C TYR A 165 -2.02 -7.53 -13.76
N LYS A 166 -2.34 -8.17 -12.64
CA LYS A 166 -1.38 -9.02 -11.90
C LYS A 166 -0.85 -10.16 -12.76
N LYS A 167 -1.71 -10.74 -13.61
CA LYS A 167 -1.33 -11.77 -14.57
C LYS A 167 -0.29 -11.24 -15.57
N GLU A 168 -0.50 -10.05 -16.13
CA GLU A 168 0.48 -9.42 -17.04
C GLU A 168 1.83 -9.17 -16.34
N ASN A 169 1.82 -8.67 -15.09
CA ASN A 169 3.04 -8.48 -14.31
C ASN A 169 3.81 -9.78 -14.05
N VAL A 170 3.10 -10.87 -13.76
CA VAL A 170 3.72 -12.20 -13.61
C VAL A 170 4.34 -12.65 -14.93
N GLN A 171 3.68 -12.43 -16.07
CA GLN A 171 4.24 -12.75 -17.38
C GLN A 171 5.51 -11.95 -17.68
N LEU A 172 5.53 -10.65 -17.40
CA LEU A 172 6.72 -9.81 -17.54
C LEU A 172 7.86 -10.29 -16.63
N ALA A 173 7.56 -10.64 -15.38
CA ALA A 173 8.56 -11.16 -14.45
C ALA A 173 9.19 -12.47 -14.95
N ILE A 174 8.38 -13.37 -15.52
CA ILE A 174 8.87 -14.62 -16.15
C ILE A 174 9.82 -14.29 -17.31
N GLN A 175 9.46 -13.34 -18.18
CA GLN A 175 10.31 -12.93 -19.31
C GLN A 175 11.63 -12.32 -18.86
N VAL A 176 11.61 -11.47 -17.83
CA VAL A 176 12.84 -10.90 -17.23
C VAL A 176 13.74 -12.00 -16.70
N TRP A 177 13.18 -12.95 -15.95
CA TRP A 177 13.94 -14.07 -15.38
C TRP A 177 14.59 -14.93 -16.47
N GLN A 178 13.82 -15.32 -17.50
CA GLN A 178 14.33 -16.09 -18.64
C GLN A 178 15.44 -15.35 -19.40
N THR A 179 15.23 -14.06 -19.69
CA THR A 179 16.20 -13.22 -20.40
C THR A 179 17.50 -13.08 -19.60
N THR A 180 17.39 -12.88 -18.29
CA THR A 180 18.55 -12.82 -17.38
C THR A 180 19.32 -14.14 -17.38
N GLY A 181 18.62 -15.28 -17.28
CA GLY A 181 19.24 -16.60 -17.36
C GLY A 181 20.00 -16.82 -18.68
N ASN A 182 19.41 -16.42 -19.81
CA ASN A 182 20.06 -16.49 -21.12
C ASN A 182 21.29 -15.59 -21.21
N MET A 183 21.24 -14.38 -20.64
CA MET A 183 22.39 -13.45 -20.58
C MET A 183 23.55 -14.02 -19.75
N LEU A 184 23.24 -14.64 -18.60
CA LEU A 184 24.25 -15.30 -17.76
C LEU A 184 24.91 -16.47 -18.50
N LYS A 185 24.12 -17.28 -19.22
CA LYS A 185 24.64 -18.37 -20.05
C LYS A 185 25.56 -17.85 -21.16
N ALA A 186 25.17 -16.78 -21.85
CA ALA A 186 25.99 -16.16 -22.88
C ALA A 186 27.30 -15.60 -22.31
N THR A 187 27.24 -14.98 -21.13
CA THR A 187 28.44 -14.45 -20.43
C THR A 187 29.39 -15.59 -20.04
N ALA A 188 28.88 -16.71 -19.52
CA ALA A 188 29.71 -17.87 -19.21
C ALA A 188 30.35 -18.48 -20.48
N GLN A 189 29.63 -18.50 -21.60
CA GLN A 189 30.16 -18.95 -22.88
C GLN A 189 31.26 -18.01 -23.41
N GLU A 190 31.07 -16.70 -23.28
CA GLU A 190 32.07 -15.67 -23.59
C GLU A 190 33.35 -15.92 -22.78
N ASP A 191 33.24 -16.09 -21.46
CA ASP A 191 34.40 -16.33 -20.59
C ASP A 191 35.17 -17.60 -20.96
N VAL A 192 34.45 -18.69 -21.28
CA VAL A 192 35.05 -19.94 -21.74
C VAL A 192 35.78 -19.73 -23.07
N LEU A 193 35.18 -19.00 -24.00
CA LEU A 193 35.79 -18.75 -25.31
C LEU A 193 37.01 -17.83 -25.19
N CYS A 194 36.95 -16.77 -24.38
CA CYS A 194 38.08 -15.89 -24.08
C CYS A 194 39.26 -16.67 -23.47
N LYS A 195 39.00 -17.55 -22.49
CA LYS A 195 40.03 -18.44 -21.91
C LYS A 195 40.63 -19.37 -22.97
N ARG A 196 39.80 -19.90 -23.87
CA ARG A 196 40.24 -20.77 -24.97
C ARG A 196 41.11 -20.04 -25.99
N ILE A 197 40.72 -18.83 -26.38
CA ILE A 197 41.51 -17.94 -27.25
C ILE A 197 42.87 -17.66 -26.62
N PHE A 198 42.90 -17.30 -25.34
CA PHE A 198 44.14 -17.05 -24.59
C PHE A 198 45.07 -18.28 -24.61
N LEU A 199 44.51 -19.48 -24.40
CA LEU A 199 45.24 -20.74 -24.44
C LEU A 199 45.51 -21.26 -25.87
N ARG A 200 45.05 -20.56 -26.92
CA ARG A 200 45.09 -20.98 -28.32
C ARG A 200 44.49 -22.38 -28.57
N ARG A 201 43.44 -22.73 -27.83
CA ARG A 201 42.74 -24.02 -27.94
C ARG A 201 41.36 -23.83 -28.52
N LEU A 202 41.04 -24.59 -29.56
CA LEU A 202 39.69 -24.59 -30.12
C LEU A 202 38.75 -25.52 -29.34
N PRO A 203 37.42 -25.31 -29.43
CA PRO A 203 36.48 -26.36 -29.11
C PRO A 203 36.77 -27.61 -29.96
N SER A 204 36.75 -28.79 -29.33
CA SER A 204 37.14 -30.07 -29.96
C SER A 204 36.39 -30.40 -31.24
N ALA A 205 35.13 -29.97 -31.37
CA ALA A 205 34.34 -30.14 -32.59
C ALA A 205 34.95 -29.36 -33.78
N TYR A 206 35.35 -28.10 -33.58
CA TYR A 206 35.98 -27.30 -34.63
C TYR A 206 37.40 -27.76 -34.91
N GLU A 207 38.13 -28.20 -33.89
CA GLU A 207 39.48 -28.70 -34.06
C GLU A 207 39.53 -29.93 -34.98
N LYS A 208 38.56 -30.85 -34.86
CA LYS A 208 38.43 -31.99 -35.78
C LYS A 208 38.16 -31.54 -37.22
N ILE A 209 37.21 -30.64 -37.43
CA ILE A 209 36.83 -30.17 -38.78
C ILE A 209 37.98 -29.42 -39.44
N ILE A 210 38.68 -28.56 -38.70
CA ILE A 210 39.73 -27.70 -39.24
C ILE A 210 41.02 -28.48 -39.52
N ASN A 211 41.30 -29.52 -38.74
CA ASN A 211 42.47 -30.36 -38.98
C ASN A 211 42.23 -31.43 -40.07
N GLN A 212 40.97 -31.76 -40.39
CA GLN A 212 40.60 -32.77 -41.38
C GLN A 212 41.29 -32.61 -42.75
N PRO A 213 41.47 -31.39 -43.31
CA PRO A 213 42.23 -31.19 -44.55
C PRO A 213 43.71 -31.61 -44.46
N MET A 214 44.34 -31.55 -43.27
CA MET A 214 45.71 -32.04 -43.10
C MET A 214 45.79 -33.54 -43.30
N ASP A 215 44.78 -34.28 -42.85
CA ASP A 215 44.69 -35.73 -43.03
C ASP A 215 44.65 -36.12 -44.52
N PHE A 216 44.13 -35.24 -45.40
CA PHE A 216 44.13 -35.41 -46.85
C PHE A 216 45.44 -35.00 -47.53
N ILE A 217 46.20 -34.07 -46.93
CA ILE A 217 47.45 -33.54 -47.49
C ILE A 217 48.65 -34.38 -47.05
N GLU A 218 48.58 -35.03 -45.89
CA GLU A 218 49.63 -35.90 -45.33
C GLU A 218 50.08 -37.03 -46.30
N PRO A 219 49.18 -37.71 -47.05
CA PRO A 219 49.56 -38.67 -48.09
C PRO A 219 50.24 -38.03 -49.31
N MET A 220 49.88 -36.78 -49.65
CA MET A 220 50.52 -36.05 -50.75
C MET A 220 51.95 -35.61 -50.39
N LEU A 221 52.19 -35.36 -49.10
CA LEU A 221 53.51 -34.99 -48.57
C LEU A 221 54.47 -36.17 -48.46
N THR A 222 53.94 -37.40 -48.32
CA THR A 222 54.75 -38.64 -48.31
C THR A 222 55.14 -39.09 -49.73
N ASN A 223 54.52 -38.56 -50.78
CA ASN A 223 54.87 -38.85 -52.16
C ASN A 223 56.23 -38.21 -52.54
N GLN A 224 57.13 -39.00 -53.15
CA GLN A 224 58.50 -38.59 -53.49
C GLN A 224 58.59 -37.64 -54.71
N VAL A 225 57.46 -37.38 -55.38
CA VAL A 225 57.40 -36.52 -56.58
C VAL A 225 57.74 -35.05 -56.26
N LEU A 226 57.54 -34.59 -55.02
CA LEU A 226 57.87 -33.23 -54.60
C LEU A 226 59.25 -33.18 -53.91
N ASP A 227 60.07 -32.21 -54.33
CA ASP A 227 61.33 -31.89 -53.67
C ASP A 227 61.12 -31.53 -52.17
N LYS A 228 62.13 -31.80 -51.35
CA LYS A 228 62.10 -31.64 -49.89
C LYS A 228 61.73 -30.22 -49.47
N ASP A 229 62.28 -29.20 -50.13
CA ASP A 229 62.06 -27.80 -49.76
C ASP A 229 60.65 -27.33 -50.13
N ARG A 230 60.11 -27.86 -51.24
CA ARG A 230 58.71 -27.62 -51.66
C ARG A 230 57.73 -28.24 -50.67
N ARG A 231 57.99 -29.46 -50.19
CA ARG A 231 57.15 -30.10 -49.16
C ARG A 231 57.17 -29.34 -47.83
N ALA A 232 58.35 -28.92 -47.37
CA ALA A 232 58.49 -28.13 -46.15
C ALA A 232 57.73 -26.79 -46.25
N SER A 233 57.84 -26.11 -47.40
CA SER A 233 57.13 -24.87 -47.68
C SER A 233 55.61 -25.06 -47.71
N LEU A 234 55.12 -26.15 -48.30
CA LEU A 234 53.69 -26.47 -48.37
C LEU A 234 53.11 -26.75 -46.98
N VAL A 235 53.79 -27.58 -46.16
CA VAL A 235 53.41 -27.83 -44.76
C VAL A 235 53.38 -26.54 -43.95
N SER A 236 54.40 -25.70 -44.09
CA SER A 236 54.45 -24.41 -43.37
C SER A 236 53.30 -23.49 -43.76
N ASN A 237 52.99 -23.38 -45.06
CA ASN A 237 51.90 -22.55 -45.55
C ASN A 237 50.53 -23.06 -45.08
N TYR A 238 50.28 -24.37 -45.17
CA TYR A 238 49.04 -24.96 -44.66
C TYR A 238 48.88 -24.79 -43.16
N SER A 239 49.94 -25.03 -42.38
CA SER A 239 49.92 -24.81 -40.94
C SER A 239 49.61 -23.35 -40.56
N LYS A 240 50.17 -22.38 -41.30
CA LYS A 240 49.86 -20.95 -41.14
C LYS A 240 48.40 -20.64 -41.48
N ILE A 241 47.90 -21.12 -42.62
CA ILE A 241 46.50 -20.91 -43.04
C ILE A 241 45.53 -21.52 -42.03
N ILE A 242 45.78 -22.75 -41.59
CA ILE A 242 44.98 -23.42 -40.57
C ILE A 242 44.98 -22.59 -39.29
N THR A 243 46.16 -22.20 -38.80
CA THR A 243 46.28 -21.38 -37.58
C THR A 243 45.51 -20.07 -37.69
N GLN A 244 45.63 -19.36 -38.81
CA GLN A 244 44.88 -18.13 -39.08
C GLN A 244 43.36 -18.38 -39.05
N TYR A 245 42.90 -19.41 -39.76
CA TYR A 245 41.49 -19.77 -39.80
C TYR A 245 40.93 -20.13 -38.42
N LYS A 246 41.73 -20.83 -37.58
CA LYS A 246 41.36 -21.11 -36.18
C LYS A 246 41.13 -19.81 -35.38
N PHE A 247 42.00 -18.81 -35.55
CA PHE A 247 41.85 -17.51 -34.89
C PHE A 247 40.64 -16.73 -35.40
N ASP A 248 40.47 -16.65 -36.72
CA ASP A 248 39.34 -15.93 -37.34
C ASP A 248 38.00 -16.52 -36.90
N LEU A 249 37.89 -17.85 -36.84
CA LEU A 249 36.69 -18.53 -36.36
C LEU A 249 36.41 -18.24 -34.88
N MET A 250 37.44 -18.20 -34.03
CA MET A 250 37.27 -17.85 -32.62
C MET A 250 36.84 -16.38 -32.46
N ALA A 251 37.41 -15.47 -33.23
CA ALA A 251 37.04 -14.05 -33.23
C ALA A 251 35.57 -13.87 -33.67
N LEU A 252 35.15 -14.55 -34.74
CA LEU A 252 33.78 -14.51 -35.24
C LEU A 252 32.76 -15.08 -34.22
N ASN A 253 33.11 -16.19 -33.57
CA ASN A 253 32.28 -16.76 -32.50
C ASN A 253 32.16 -15.80 -31.30
N LEU A 254 33.25 -15.13 -30.94
CA LEU A 254 33.25 -14.15 -29.85
C LEU A 254 32.35 -12.96 -30.18
N ASP A 255 32.48 -12.38 -31.38
CA ASP A 255 31.63 -11.28 -31.83
C ASP A 255 30.14 -11.69 -31.86
N THR A 256 29.85 -12.90 -32.32
CA THR A 256 28.48 -13.44 -32.30
C THR A 256 27.91 -13.50 -30.89
N ILE A 257 28.66 -14.02 -29.91
CA ILE A 257 28.22 -14.08 -28.51
C ILE A 257 28.03 -12.67 -27.94
N GLN A 258 28.93 -11.74 -28.25
CA GLN A 258 28.84 -10.35 -27.79
C GLN A 258 27.60 -9.64 -28.37
N ASN A 259 27.28 -9.87 -29.64
CA ASN A 259 26.08 -9.34 -30.27
C ASN A 259 24.80 -9.91 -29.63
N ILE A 260 24.77 -11.22 -29.36
CA ILE A 260 23.66 -11.86 -28.63
C ILE A 260 23.50 -11.25 -27.23
N LYS A 261 24.61 -11.04 -26.50
CA LYS A 261 24.61 -10.43 -25.16
C LYS A 261 24.07 -9.00 -25.18
N ARG A 262 24.50 -8.17 -26.14
CA ARG A 262 23.97 -6.81 -26.35
C ARG A 262 22.45 -6.85 -26.61
N GLY A 263 21.98 -7.80 -27.42
CA GLY A 263 20.55 -8.00 -27.68
C GLY A 263 19.76 -8.34 -26.40
N TYR A 264 20.26 -9.26 -25.56
CA TYR A 264 19.63 -9.55 -24.28
C TYR A 264 19.63 -8.36 -23.33
N GLN A 265 20.69 -7.56 -23.31
CA GLN A 265 20.79 -6.37 -22.47
C GLN A 265 19.79 -5.28 -22.88
N GLN A 266 19.61 -5.06 -24.19
CA GLN A 266 18.57 -4.18 -24.72
C GLN A 266 17.17 -4.67 -24.33
N LEU A 267 16.87 -5.96 -24.57
CA LEU A 267 15.59 -6.56 -24.21
C LEU A 267 15.29 -6.42 -22.71
N LEU A 268 16.29 -6.62 -21.86
CA LEU A 268 16.15 -6.48 -20.41
C LEU A 268 15.85 -5.04 -20.01
N THR A 269 16.48 -4.07 -20.67
CA THR A 269 16.21 -2.63 -20.47
C THR A 269 14.78 -2.28 -20.87
N ASP A 270 14.31 -2.80 -22.01
CA ASP A 270 12.92 -2.60 -22.48
C ASP A 270 11.90 -3.22 -21.52
N LEU A 271 12.15 -4.43 -21.01
CA LEU A 271 11.30 -5.10 -20.03
C LEU A 271 11.27 -4.35 -18.69
N GLN A 272 12.41 -3.81 -18.24
CA GLN A 272 12.47 -2.99 -17.03
C GLN A 272 11.69 -1.68 -17.20
N ASN A 273 11.79 -1.03 -18.36
CA ASN A 273 11.01 0.16 -18.67
C ASN A 273 9.51 -0.15 -18.65
N LYS A 274 9.09 -1.26 -19.30
CA LYS A 274 7.69 -1.71 -19.26
C LYS A 274 7.19 -1.95 -17.83
N LEU A 275 7.98 -2.64 -17.00
CA LEU A 275 7.66 -2.85 -15.58
C LEU A 275 7.54 -1.53 -14.81
N SER A 276 8.43 -0.58 -15.04
CA SER A 276 8.38 0.74 -14.40
C SER A 276 7.13 1.53 -14.79
N THR A 277 6.79 1.56 -16.09
CA THR A 277 5.55 2.17 -16.58
C THR A 277 4.33 1.50 -15.96
N CYS A 278 4.32 0.17 -15.92
CA CYS A 278 3.26 -0.62 -15.32
C CYS A 278 3.05 -0.25 -13.85
N CYS A 279 4.12 -0.17 -13.05
CA CYS A 279 4.07 0.20 -11.63
C CYS A 279 3.59 1.65 -11.41
N ASN A 280 3.99 2.60 -12.26
CA ASN A 280 3.58 4.00 -12.14
C ASN A 280 2.10 4.20 -12.47
N GLU A 281 1.55 3.42 -13.41
CA GLU A 281 0.12 3.43 -13.70
C GLU A 281 -0.72 2.99 -12.50
N ILE A 282 -0.25 2.04 -11.68
CA ILE A 282 -0.93 1.61 -10.44
C ILE A 282 -1.15 2.79 -9.51
N TYR A 283 -0.08 3.51 -9.16
CA TYR A 283 -0.16 4.65 -8.25
C TYR A 283 -1.14 5.69 -8.77
N SER A 284 -1.12 5.97 -10.08
CA SER A 284 -2.02 6.95 -10.69
C SER A 284 -3.49 6.50 -10.74
N LYS A 285 -3.77 5.20 -10.95
CA LYS A 285 -5.12 4.64 -11.06
C LYS A 285 -5.74 4.42 -9.68
N GLN A 286 -4.97 3.97 -8.67
CA GLN A 286 -5.44 3.87 -7.28
C GLN A 286 -5.92 5.23 -6.76
N LEU A 287 -5.10 6.28 -6.94
CA LEU A 287 -5.42 7.65 -6.53
C LEU A 287 -6.68 8.21 -7.22
N LYS A 288 -6.91 7.87 -8.50
CA LYS A 288 -8.10 8.33 -9.25
C LYS A 288 -9.37 7.56 -8.92
N ILE A 289 -9.27 6.27 -8.59
CA ILE A 289 -10.42 5.44 -8.23
C ILE A 289 -10.98 5.88 -6.87
N ASP A 290 -10.10 6.15 -5.90
CA ASP A 290 -10.53 6.65 -4.60
C ASP A 290 -11.26 8.01 -4.74
N ASP A 291 -10.71 8.94 -5.52
CA ASP A 291 -11.31 10.27 -5.70
C ASP A 291 -12.67 10.22 -6.45
N LYS A 292 -12.84 9.31 -7.42
CA LYS A 292 -14.08 9.15 -8.18
C LYS A 292 -15.15 8.39 -7.39
N GLN A 293 -14.78 7.38 -6.60
CA GLN A 293 -15.70 6.69 -5.71
C GLN A 293 -16.20 7.63 -4.61
N TRP A 294 -15.33 8.45 -4.03
CA TRP A 294 -15.74 9.48 -3.08
C TRP A 294 -16.72 10.46 -3.70
N LYS A 295 -16.44 11.00 -4.89
CA LYS A 295 -17.34 11.94 -5.59
C LYS A 295 -18.72 11.34 -5.87
N ASN A 296 -18.77 10.08 -6.33
CA ASN A 296 -20.03 9.40 -6.61
C ASN A 296 -20.83 9.13 -5.34
N VAL A 297 -20.19 8.73 -4.24
CA VAL A 297 -20.86 8.54 -2.94
C VAL A 297 -21.39 9.89 -2.41
N THR A 298 -20.62 10.98 -2.50
CA THR A 298 -21.11 12.31 -2.11
C THR A 298 -22.27 12.79 -2.98
N ASN A 299 -22.23 12.60 -4.29
CA ASN A 299 -23.31 13.02 -5.18
C ASN A 299 -24.58 12.18 -4.97
N TYR A 300 -24.45 10.89 -4.70
CA TYR A 300 -25.60 10.03 -4.40
C TYR A 300 -26.24 10.40 -3.06
N MET A 301 -25.44 10.71 -2.04
CA MET A 301 -25.92 11.19 -0.73
C MET A 301 -26.58 12.58 -0.81
N LEU A 302 -26.10 13.47 -1.70
CA LEU A 302 -26.64 14.82 -1.88
C LEU A 302 -27.97 14.85 -2.65
N ASN A 303 -28.27 13.82 -3.44
CA ASN A 303 -29.49 13.71 -4.25
C ASN A 303 -30.62 12.91 -3.57
N ILE A 304 -30.45 12.48 -2.32
CA ILE A 304 -31.47 11.76 -1.52
C ILE A 304 -32.31 12.72 -0.64
N ASN A 305 -32.03 14.04 -0.67
CA ASN A 305 -32.92 15.07 -0.12
C ASN A 305 -33.84 15.64 -1.21
#